data_AF-A0A7X9FJR9-F1
#
_entry.id   AF-A0A7X9FJR9-F1
#
_cell.length_a   1.000
_cell.length_b   1.000
_cell.length_c   1.000
_cell.angle_alpha   90.00
_cell.angle_beta   90.00
_cell.angle_gamma   90.00
#
_symmetry.space_group_name_H-M   'P 1'
#
loop_
_entity.id
_entity.type
_entity.pdbx_description
1 polymer ?
#
loop_
_entity_poly.entity_id
_entity_poly.type
_entity_poly.pdbx_seq_one_letter_code
_entity_poly.pdbx_strand_id
1 'polypeptide(L)'
;KSRLRELVKTLGHVERDIVQTDILTFALGIAVGIVLGKFTIRLGSVSLGLGMSGGLLASGILIGFLRSLHPTFGRVPPAAAWVVRELGILFFMAGIGLSAGGSIVASLAAVGLPLFLSGVAVTLVPFFVALFFGRYVLRLNMALLLGGITGSMTSTPSLALVTAAAASGVPALGYAGAYAFANVFKALSGTLLMIF
;
A
#
# COMPACT_ATOMS: atom_id res chain seq x y z
N LYS A 1 -14.58 -11.17 -40.94
CA LYS A 1 -13.60 -10.08 -40.67
C LYS A 1 -14.05 -8.69 -41.14
N SER A 2 -14.93 -8.51 -42.14
CA SER A 2 -15.40 -7.18 -42.58
C SER A 2 -16.47 -6.55 -41.65
N ARG A 3 -17.50 -7.31 -41.24
CA ARG A 3 -18.59 -6.80 -40.36
C ARG A 3 -18.13 -6.36 -38.96
N LEU A 4 -17.03 -6.92 -38.48
CA LEU A 4 -16.41 -6.57 -37.20
C LEU A 4 -15.80 -5.15 -37.21
N ARG A 5 -15.37 -4.66 -38.37
CA ARG A 5 -14.82 -3.29 -38.51
C ARG A 5 -15.90 -2.21 -38.58
N GLU A 6 -17.09 -2.55 -39.06
CA GLU A 6 -18.23 -1.63 -39.07
C GLU A 6 -18.77 -1.40 -37.66
N LEU A 7 -18.87 -2.45 -36.85
CA LEU A 7 -19.36 -2.37 -35.46
C LEU A 7 -18.43 -1.59 -34.52
N VAL A 8 -17.14 -1.51 -34.84
CA VAL A 8 -16.14 -0.76 -34.08
C VAL A 8 -16.32 0.75 -34.21
N LYS A 9 -16.87 1.22 -35.34
CA LYS A 9 -17.16 2.66 -35.52
C LYS A 9 -18.36 3.12 -34.68
N THR A 10 -19.26 2.22 -34.32
CA THR A 10 -20.50 2.51 -33.58
C THR A 10 -20.45 2.10 -32.10
N LEU A 11 -19.67 1.08 -31.73
CA LEU A 11 -19.60 0.54 -30.36
C LEU A 11 -18.29 0.84 -29.62
N GLY A 12 -17.28 1.40 -30.30
CA GLY A 12 -15.99 1.75 -29.70
C GLY A 12 -14.82 0.86 -30.12
N HIS A 13 -13.66 1.11 -29.51
CA HIS A 13 -12.36 0.58 -29.94
C HIS A 13 -12.29 -0.96 -29.96
N VAL A 14 -11.69 -1.53 -31.02
CA VAL A 14 -11.31 -2.96 -31.05
C VAL A 14 -10.32 -3.22 -29.92
N GLU A 15 -10.72 -4.08 -29.00
CA GLU A 15 -9.80 -4.72 -28.08
C GLU A 15 -8.84 -5.59 -28.91
N ARG A 16 -7.66 -5.04 -29.20
CA ARG A 16 -6.60 -5.78 -29.89
C ARG A 16 -6.09 -6.86 -28.94
N ASP A 17 -6.16 -8.11 -29.39
CA ASP A 17 -5.58 -9.32 -28.78
C ASP A 17 -4.04 -9.28 -28.74
N ILE A 18 -3.46 -8.21 -28.22
CA ILE A 18 -2.01 -8.07 -28.07
C ILE A 18 -1.69 -8.22 -26.59
N VAL A 19 -1.27 -9.44 -26.23
CA VAL A 19 -0.70 -9.82 -24.94
C VAL A 19 0.74 -9.28 -24.85
N GLN A 20 0.91 -7.96 -25.01
CA GLN A 20 2.20 -7.32 -24.77
C GLN A 20 2.08 -6.48 -23.52
N THR A 21 2.87 -6.83 -22.51
CA THR A 21 3.06 -6.01 -21.33
C THR A 21 3.68 -4.69 -21.79
N ASP A 22 2.97 -3.60 -21.61
CA ASP A 22 3.53 -2.27 -21.81
C ASP A 22 4.42 -1.91 -20.61
N ILE A 23 5.59 -2.56 -20.56
CA ILE A 23 6.62 -2.37 -19.54
C ILE A 23 7.10 -0.92 -19.54
N LEU A 24 7.10 -0.26 -20.71
CA LEU A 24 7.54 1.11 -20.86
C LEU A 24 6.62 2.06 -20.10
N THR A 25 5.30 1.94 -20.26
CA THR A 25 4.32 2.72 -19.50
C THR A 25 4.40 2.44 -18.00
N PHE A 26 4.60 1.17 -17.62
CA PHE A 26 4.76 0.79 -16.21
C PHE A 26 6.02 1.42 -15.58
N ALA A 27 7.16 1.34 -16.27
CA ALA A 27 8.43 1.92 -15.81
C ALA A 27 8.39 3.46 -15.78
N LEU A 28 7.79 4.09 -16.79
CA LEU A 28 7.55 5.54 -16.80
C LEU A 28 6.68 5.97 -15.62
N GLY A 29 5.65 5.19 -15.29
CA GLY A 29 4.80 5.47 -14.13
C GLY A 29 5.54 5.45 -12.81
N ILE A 30 6.43 4.47 -12.61
CA ILE A 30 7.29 4.42 -11.43
C ILE A 30 8.26 5.60 -11.43
N ALA A 31 8.91 5.90 -12.56
CA ALA A 31 9.86 7.01 -12.68
C ALA A 31 9.20 8.36 -12.35
N VAL A 32 8.03 8.64 -12.94
CA VAL A 32 7.23 9.84 -12.65
C VAL A 32 6.83 9.88 -11.19
N GLY A 33 6.39 8.75 -10.61
CA GLY A 33 6.03 8.69 -9.19
C GLY A 33 7.20 8.98 -8.25
N ILE A 34 8.40 8.52 -8.57
CA ILE A 34 9.63 8.85 -7.81
C ILE A 34 9.96 10.33 -7.94
N VAL A 35 9.86 10.92 -9.14
CA VAL A 35 10.11 12.35 -9.35
C VAL A 35 9.10 13.20 -8.59
N LEU A 36 7.81 12.85 -8.64
CA LEU A 36 6.75 13.51 -7.87
C LEU A 36 6.95 13.32 -6.36
N GLY A 37 7.44 12.16 -5.93
CA GLY A 37 7.70 11.87 -4.51
C GLY A 37 8.86 12.68 -3.92
N LYS A 38 9.79 13.14 -4.77
CA LYS A 38 10.85 14.08 -4.37
C LYS A 38 10.34 15.50 -4.17
N PHE A 39 9.16 15.83 -4.70
CA PHE A 39 8.57 17.16 -4.52
C PHE A 39 8.15 17.35 -3.05
N THR A 40 8.89 18.20 -2.36
CA THR A 40 8.71 18.53 -0.95
C THR A 40 8.49 20.03 -0.82
N ILE A 41 7.33 20.44 -0.30
CA ILE A 41 7.04 21.85 -0.04
C ILE A 41 7.37 22.11 1.43
N ARG A 42 8.34 22.99 1.67
CA ARG A 42 8.68 23.43 3.04
C ARG A 42 7.76 24.59 3.42
N LEU A 43 6.88 24.38 4.40
CA LEU A 43 6.04 25.44 4.96
C LEU A 43 6.50 25.70 6.40
N GLY A 44 7.36 26.71 6.58
CA GLY A 44 7.93 27.05 7.90
C GLY A 44 8.82 25.94 8.48
N SER A 45 8.54 25.50 9.72
CA SER A 45 9.25 24.41 10.41
C SER A 45 8.78 23.01 10.02
N VAL A 46 7.70 22.89 9.24
CA VAL A 46 7.12 21.61 8.83
C VAL A 46 7.41 21.38 7.35
N SER A 47 8.18 20.34 7.05
CA SER A 47 8.37 19.87 5.68
C SER A 47 7.19 18.99 5.26
N LEU A 48 6.23 19.56 4.55
CA LEU A 48 5.10 18.82 3.97
C LEU A 48 5.52 18.28 2.60
N GLY A 49 6.08 17.08 2.62
CA GLY A 49 6.36 16.31 1.41
C GLY A 49 5.26 15.32 1.11
N LEU A 50 4.95 15.13 -0.17
CA LEU A 50 4.20 13.95 -0.63
C LEU A 50 4.96 12.66 -0.23
N GLY A 51 6.29 12.75 -0.19
CA GLY A 51 7.18 11.63 0.08
C GLY A 51 7.15 10.60 -1.05
N MET A 52 8.08 9.65 -1.01
CA MET A 52 8.17 8.57 -2.01
C MET A 52 6.84 7.80 -2.13
N SER A 53 6.16 7.56 -1.00
CA SER A 53 4.87 6.87 -0.96
C SER A 53 3.75 7.66 -1.65
N GLY A 54 3.61 8.96 -1.33
CA GLY A 54 2.57 9.80 -1.92
C GLY A 54 2.78 10.07 -3.41
N GLY A 55 4.03 10.24 -3.84
CA GLY A 55 4.37 10.41 -5.26
C GLY A 55 4.06 9.18 -6.11
N LEU A 56 4.43 7.98 -5.63
CA LEU A 56 4.10 6.72 -6.29
C LEU A 56 2.59 6.47 -6.33
N LEU A 57 1.87 6.77 -5.24
CA LEU A 57 0.41 6.64 -5.19
C LEU A 57 -0.28 7.60 -6.16
N ALA A 58 0.12 8.86 -6.20
CA ALA A 58 -0.42 9.85 -7.13
C ALA A 58 -0.20 9.44 -8.59
N SER A 59 1.01 9.00 -8.94
CA SER A 59 1.32 8.49 -10.28
C SER A 59 0.49 7.24 -10.63
N GLY A 60 0.36 6.31 -9.69
CA GLY A 60 -0.45 5.10 -9.86
C GLY A 60 -1.94 5.40 -10.10
N ILE A 61 -2.51 6.36 -9.35
CA ILE A 61 -3.89 6.82 -9.56
C ILE A 61 -4.03 7.52 -10.92
N LEU A 62 -3.08 8.39 -11.29
CA LEU A 62 -3.11 9.10 -12.56
C LEU A 62 -3.07 8.15 -13.76
N ILE A 63 -2.17 7.17 -13.75
CA ILE A 63 -2.05 6.16 -14.82
C ILE A 63 -3.25 5.21 -14.81
N GLY A 64 -3.74 4.82 -13.64
CA GLY A 64 -4.95 4.03 -13.50
C GLY A 64 -6.18 4.74 -14.07
N PHE A 65 -6.32 6.03 -13.80
CA PHE A 65 -7.39 6.88 -14.34
C PHE A 65 -7.25 7.05 -15.86
N LEU A 66 -6.06 7.35 -16.36
CA LEU A 66 -5.81 7.51 -17.80
C LEU A 66 -6.10 6.21 -18.57
N ARG A 67 -5.77 5.05 -17.98
CA ARG A 67 -6.14 3.72 -18.49
C ARG A 67 -7.65 3.49 -18.49
N SER A 68 -8.38 4.02 -17.50
CA SER A 68 -9.85 3.94 -17.47
C SER A 68 -10.50 4.71 -18.62
N LEU A 69 -9.87 5.79 -19.10
CA LEU A 69 -10.33 6.57 -20.24
C LEU A 69 -9.85 6.00 -21.59
N HIS A 70 -8.64 5.43 -21.65
CA HIS A 70 -8.04 4.86 -22.86
C HIS A 70 -7.59 3.40 -22.63
N PRO A 71 -8.49 2.40 -22.81
CA PRO A 71 -8.20 0.97 -22.57
C PRO A 71 -7.12 0.36 -23.48
N THR A 72 -6.59 1.12 -24.43
CA THR A 72 -5.57 0.73 -25.41
C THR A 72 -4.13 0.97 -24.92
N PHE A 73 -3.93 1.68 -23.80
CA PHE A 73 -2.60 2.06 -23.27
C PHE A 73 -2.33 1.44 -21.89
N GLY A 74 -1.08 1.06 -21.60
CA GLY A 74 -0.67 0.62 -20.25
C GLY A 74 -1.27 -0.71 -19.78
N ARG A 75 -1.58 -1.65 -20.69
CA ARG A 75 -2.07 -2.98 -20.32
C ARG A 75 -0.91 -3.81 -19.74
N VAL A 76 -1.02 -4.11 -18.45
CA VAL A 76 -0.19 -5.10 -17.78
C VAL A 76 -1.03 -6.37 -17.63
N PRO A 77 -0.62 -7.51 -18.21
CA PRO A 77 -1.29 -8.78 -17.98
C PRO A 77 -1.40 -9.10 -16.48
N PRO A 78 -2.51 -9.67 -16.01
CA PRO A 78 -2.72 -9.93 -14.58
C PRO A 78 -1.61 -10.80 -13.97
N ALA A 79 -1.08 -11.76 -14.73
CA ALA A 79 0.07 -12.58 -14.31
C ALA A 79 1.34 -11.75 -14.09
N ALA A 80 1.66 -10.81 -14.99
CA ALA A 80 2.82 -9.93 -14.85
C ALA A 80 2.67 -8.99 -13.64
N ALA A 81 1.48 -8.41 -13.45
CA ALA A 81 1.19 -7.56 -12.30
C ALA A 81 1.33 -8.33 -10.97
N TRP A 82 0.89 -9.58 -10.92
CA TRP A 82 1.05 -10.44 -9.75
C TRP A 82 2.52 -10.71 -9.42
N VAL A 83 3.33 -11.08 -10.42
CA VAL A 83 4.78 -11.32 -10.22
C VAL A 83 5.47 -10.06 -9.69
N VAL A 84 5.21 -8.90 -10.29
CA VAL A 84 5.83 -7.64 -9.84
C VAL A 84 5.39 -7.28 -8.41
N ARG A 85 4.12 -7.50 -8.06
CA ARG A 85 3.61 -7.26 -6.70
C ARG A 85 4.32 -8.12 -5.67
N GLU A 86 4.45 -9.43 -5.93
CA GLU A 86 5.08 -10.34 -4.96
C GLU A 86 6.58 -10.10 -4.83
N LEU A 87 7.29 -9.86 -5.94
CA LEU A 87 8.69 -9.46 -5.89
C LEU A 87 8.87 -8.16 -5.10
N GLY A 88 7.98 -7.18 -5.29
CA GLY A 88 8.01 -5.93 -4.54
C GLY A 88 7.87 -6.12 -3.03
N ILE A 89 6.93 -6.95 -2.58
CA ILE A 89 6.73 -7.26 -1.16
C ILE A 89 7.94 -8.02 -0.59
N LEU A 90 8.46 -9.00 -1.34
CA LEU A 90 9.65 -9.78 -0.94
C LEU A 90 10.87 -8.89 -0.77
N PHE A 91 11.18 -8.04 -1.76
CA PHE A 91 12.32 -7.12 -1.67
C PHE A 91 12.14 -6.06 -0.59
N PHE A 92 10.92 -5.55 -0.40
CA PHE A 92 10.63 -4.61 0.68
C PHE A 92 10.88 -5.23 2.07
N MET A 93 10.39 -6.46 2.30
CA MET A 93 10.63 -7.18 3.54
C MET A 93 12.10 -7.52 3.76
N ALA A 94 12.80 -7.96 2.71
CA ALA A 94 14.23 -8.23 2.78
C ALA A 94 15.03 -6.96 3.14
N GLY A 95 14.71 -5.82 2.52
CA GLY A 95 15.36 -4.55 2.78
C GLY A 95 15.14 -4.05 4.22
N ILE A 96 13.90 -4.07 4.70
CA ILE A 96 13.60 -3.69 6.09
C ILE A 96 14.29 -4.65 7.07
N GLY A 97 14.24 -5.96 6.80
CA GLY A 97 14.87 -6.96 7.65
C GLY A 97 16.39 -6.76 7.75
N LEU A 98 17.07 -6.48 6.63
CA LEU A 98 18.50 -6.24 6.61
C LEU A 98 18.89 -4.94 7.33
N SER A 99 18.13 -3.86 7.10
CA SER A 99 18.37 -2.56 7.73
C SER A 99 18.12 -2.59 9.24
N ALA A 100 17.03 -3.24 9.68
CA ALA A 100 16.74 -3.39 11.10
C ALA A 100 17.75 -4.34 11.76
N GLY A 101 18.12 -5.43 11.09
CA GLY A 101 19.01 -6.48 11.57
C GLY A 101 20.35 -5.99 12.12
N GLY A 102 21.01 -5.06 11.43
CA GLY A 102 22.29 -4.51 11.88
C GLY A 102 22.23 -3.77 13.22
N SER A 103 21.07 -3.17 13.55
CA SER A 103 20.87 -2.42 14.79
C SER A 103 20.38 -3.27 15.97
N ILE A 104 20.00 -4.54 15.73
CA ILE A 104 19.44 -5.43 16.76
C ILE A 104 20.44 -5.68 17.88
N VAL A 105 21.69 -5.99 17.54
CA VAL A 105 22.73 -6.32 18.55
C VAL A 105 23.02 -5.13 19.45
N ALA A 106 23.15 -3.93 18.88
CA ALA A 106 23.38 -2.70 19.63
C ALA A 106 22.18 -2.35 20.53
N SER A 107 20.95 -2.51 20.02
CA SER A 107 19.72 -2.23 20.79
C SER A 107 19.51 -3.24 21.93
N LEU A 108 19.84 -4.51 21.69
CA LEU A 108 19.75 -5.57 22.69
C LEU A 108 20.85 -5.45 23.75
N ALA A 109 22.04 -4.95 23.40
CA ALA A 109 23.10 -4.68 24.36
C ALA A 109 22.76 -3.49 25.30
N ALA A 110 22.04 -2.48 24.81
CA ALA A 110 21.75 -1.26 25.57
C ALA A 110 20.50 -1.34 26.45
N VAL A 111 19.41 -1.94 25.96
CA VAL A 111 18.10 -1.97 26.66
C VAL A 111 17.50 -3.38 26.73
N GLY A 112 18.15 -4.36 26.10
CA GLY A 112 17.93 -5.79 26.34
C GLY A 112 16.48 -6.27 26.36
N LEU A 113 16.19 -7.08 27.38
CA LEU A 113 14.90 -7.73 27.60
C LEU A 113 13.71 -6.76 27.76
N PRO A 114 13.81 -5.61 28.46
CA PRO A 114 12.72 -4.64 28.52
C PRO A 114 12.31 -4.08 27.16
N LEU A 115 13.27 -3.83 26.26
CA LEU A 115 12.97 -3.35 24.91
C LEU A 115 12.21 -4.40 24.09
N PHE A 116 12.63 -5.66 24.20
CA PHE A 116 11.95 -6.77 23.52
C PHE A 116 10.54 -6.98 24.06
N LEU A 117 10.36 -7.05 25.38
CA LEU A 117 9.06 -7.25 26.02
C LEU A 117 8.10 -6.09 25.76
N SER A 118 8.59 -4.85 25.81
CA SER A 118 7.77 -3.67 25.48
C SER A 118 7.35 -3.67 24.01
N GLY A 119 8.24 -3.98 23.07
CA GLY A 119 7.90 -4.10 21.65
C GLY A 119 6.86 -5.18 21.37
N VAL A 120 7.02 -6.35 21.98
CA VAL A 120 6.06 -7.45 21.91
C VAL A 120 4.71 -7.03 22.50
N ALA A 121 4.70 -6.42 23.68
CA ALA A 121 3.47 -5.95 24.33
C ALA A 121 2.75 -4.89 23.48
N VAL A 122 3.48 -3.86 23.01
CA VAL A 122 2.92 -2.77 22.21
C VAL A 122 2.41 -3.25 20.84
N THR A 123 2.89 -4.39 20.33
CA THR A 123 2.37 -4.96 19.07
C THR A 123 1.19 -5.91 19.31
N LEU A 124 1.34 -6.86 20.24
CA LEU A 124 0.33 -7.91 20.47
C LEU A 124 -0.90 -7.38 21.19
N VAL A 125 -0.75 -6.52 22.20
CA VAL A 125 -1.88 -6.02 22.98
C VAL A 125 -2.90 -5.30 22.09
N PRO A 126 -2.54 -4.26 21.31
CA PRO A 126 -3.51 -3.60 20.43
C PRO A 126 -4.01 -4.52 19.31
N PHE A 127 -3.19 -5.47 18.83
CA PHE A 127 -3.65 -6.46 17.84
C PHE A 127 -4.80 -7.31 18.40
N PHE A 128 -4.62 -7.93 19.57
CA PHE A 128 -5.65 -8.76 20.19
C PHE A 128 -6.85 -7.92 20.61
N VAL A 129 -6.63 -6.75 21.22
CA VAL A 129 -7.73 -5.85 21.60
C VAL A 129 -8.57 -5.48 20.37
N ALA A 130 -7.95 -5.09 19.25
CA ALA A 130 -8.67 -4.78 18.02
C ALA A 130 -9.40 -6.01 17.44
N LEU A 131 -8.79 -7.19 17.49
CA LEU A 131 -9.38 -8.44 17.02
C LEU A 131 -10.62 -8.82 17.84
N PHE A 132 -10.50 -8.86 19.17
CA PHE A 132 -11.60 -9.21 20.06
C PHE A 132 -12.70 -8.15 20.03
N PHE A 133 -12.34 -6.87 20.11
CA PHE A 133 -13.32 -5.79 20.07
C PHE A 133 -14.09 -5.78 18.74
N GLY A 134 -13.39 -5.88 17.61
CA GLY A 134 -14.04 -5.87 16.31
C GLY A 134 -14.86 -7.13 16.01
N ARG A 135 -14.48 -8.29 16.57
CA ARG A 135 -15.26 -9.53 16.41
C ARG A 135 -16.49 -9.60 17.32
N TYR A 136 -16.34 -9.26 18.60
CA TYR A 136 -17.38 -9.47 19.61
C TYR A 136 -18.31 -8.27 19.77
N VAL A 137 -17.79 -7.04 19.65
CA VAL A 137 -18.58 -5.80 19.82
C VAL A 137 -19.13 -5.35 18.47
N LEU A 138 -18.26 -5.17 17.47
CA LEU A 138 -18.65 -4.65 16.16
C LEU A 138 -19.19 -5.74 15.21
N ARG A 139 -19.06 -7.03 15.57
CA ARG A 139 -19.51 -8.20 14.79
C ARG A 139 -19.09 -8.16 13.32
N LEU A 140 -17.88 -7.66 13.05
CA LEU A 140 -17.39 -7.51 11.68
C LEU A 140 -17.03 -8.86 11.04
N ASN A 141 -17.13 -8.91 9.71
CA ASN A 141 -16.60 -10.02 8.93
C ASN A 141 -15.08 -10.09 9.09
N MET A 142 -14.53 -11.31 9.22
CA MET A 142 -13.10 -11.57 9.41
C MET A 142 -12.22 -10.90 8.34
N ALA A 143 -12.67 -10.89 7.07
CA ALA A 143 -11.93 -10.26 5.98
C ALA A 143 -11.82 -8.73 6.14
N LEU A 144 -12.93 -8.09 6.54
CA LEU A 144 -12.97 -6.64 6.77
C LEU A 144 -12.20 -6.26 8.04
N LEU A 145 -12.33 -7.08 9.10
CA LEU A 145 -11.64 -6.90 10.37
C LEU A 145 -10.12 -6.95 10.20
N LEU A 146 -9.60 -7.99 9.55
CA LEU A 146 -8.17 -8.13 9.29
C LEU A 146 -7.67 -7.01 8.38
N GLY A 147 -8.45 -6.61 7.37
CA GLY A 147 -8.18 -5.42 6.58
C GLY A 147 -8.03 -4.16 7.43
N GLY A 148 -8.97 -3.89 8.33
CA GLY A 148 -8.92 -2.77 9.25
C GLY A 148 -7.73 -2.82 10.21
N ILE A 149 -7.39 -4.00 10.75
CA ILE A 149 -6.23 -4.17 11.64
C ILE A 149 -4.91 -3.91 10.89
N THR A 150 -4.78 -4.39 9.65
CA THR A 150 -3.59 -4.07 8.83
C THR A 150 -3.50 -2.57 8.50
N GLY A 151 -4.64 -1.91 8.35
CA GLY A 151 -4.74 -0.45 8.15
C GLY A 151 -4.36 0.35 9.38
N SER A 152 -4.82 -0.04 10.57
CA SER A 152 -4.45 0.63 11.83
C SER A 152 -2.97 0.45 12.17
N MET A 153 -2.40 -0.71 11.83
CA MET A 153 -0.95 -0.97 11.92
C MET A 153 -0.15 -0.29 10.80
N THR A 154 -0.80 0.40 9.86
CA THR A 154 -0.18 1.05 8.70
C THR A 154 0.72 0.12 7.88
N SER A 155 0.38 -1.18 7.85
CA SER A 155 1.20 -2.22 7.21
C SER A 155 0.60 -2.68 5.89
N THR A 156 1.01 -2.03 4.80
CA THR A 156 0.69 -2.40 3.41
C THR A 156 1.09 -3.84 3.05
N PRO A 157 2.26 -4.38 3.45
CA PRO A 157 2.60 -5.77 3.12
C PRO A 157 1.70 -6.78 3.84
N SER A 158 1.29 -6.49 5.08
CA SER A 158 0.31 -7.33 5.80
C SER A 158 -1.05 -7.34 5.10
N LEU A 159 -1.50 -6.18 4.58
CA LEU A 159 -2.72 -6.11 3.77
C LEU A 159 -2.62 -6.99 2.52
N ALA A 160 -1.50 -6.94 1.80
CA ALA A 160 -1.31 -7.73 0.59
C ALA A 160 -1.39 -9.24 0.87
N LEU A 161 -0.79 -9.69 1.97
CA LEU A 161 -0.87 -11.08 2.44
C LEU A 161 -2.30 -11.48 2.82
N VAL A 162 -3.01 -10.66 3.58
CA VAL A 162 -4.42 -10.92 3.97
C VAL A 162 -5.33 -10.94 2.74
N THR A 163 -5.12 -10.03 1.79
CA THR A 163 -5.90 -9.96 0.55
C THR A 163 -5.63 -11.17 -0.34
N ALA A 164 -4.38 -11.64 -0.41
CA ALA A 164 -4.02 -12.86 -1.12
C ALA A 164 -4.65 -14.10 -0.45
N ALA A 165 -4.60 -14.20 0.88
CA ALA A 165 -5.20 -15.31 1.63
C ALA A 165 -6.74 -15.30 1.56
N ALA A 166 -7.36 -14.13 1.53
CA ALA A 166 -8.82 -13.98 1.43
C ALA A 166 -9.36 -14.15 0.00
N ALA A 167 -8.49 -14.17 -1.02
CA ALA A 167 -8.84 -14.21 -2.45
C ALA A 167 -9.93 -13.18 -2.86
N SER A 168 -10.00 -12.06 -2.15
CA SER A 168 -11.10 -11.09 -2.25
C SER A 168 -10.59 -9.68 -1.96
N GLY A 169 -11.20 -8.67 -2.59
CA GLY A 169 -10.90 -7.25 -2.36
C GLY A 169 -11.51 -6.66 -1.09
N VAL A 170 -12.32 -7.43 -0.36
CA VAL A 170 -13.00 -6.97 0.88
C VAL A 170 -12.04 -6.44 1.94
N PRO A 171 -10.84 -7.02 2.19
CA PRO A 171 -9.89 -6.48 3.17
C PRO A 171 -9.41 -5.06 2.84
N ALA A 172 -9.30 -4.71 1.55
CA ALA A 172 -8.85 -3.37 1.14
C ALA A 172 -9.85 -2.27 1.55
N LEU A 173 -11.15 -2.59 1.61
CA LEU A 173 -12.18 -1.67 2.08
C LEU A 173 -12.00 -1.32 3.57
N GLY A 174 -11.71 -2.34 4.39
CA GLY A 174 -11.43 -2.14 5.82
C GLY A 174 -10.13 -1.37 6.05
N TYR A 175 -9.10 -1.63 5.23
CA TYR A 175 -7.82 -0.94 5.29
C TYR A 175 -7.95 0.55 5.05
N ALA A 176 -8.66 0.98 4.00
CA ALA A 176 -8.72 2.38 3.59
C ALA A 176 -9.24 3.30 4.71
N GLY A 177 -10.32 2.90 5.39
CA GLY A 177 -10.88 3.66 6.51
C GLY A 177 -9.91 3.72 7.70
N ALA A 178 -9.45 2.55 8.17
CA ALA A 178 -8.56 2.48 9.33
C ALA A 178 -7.22 3.21 9.10
N TYR A 179 -6.66 3.11 7.89
CA TYR A 179 -5.41 3.77 7.51
C TYR A 179 -5.51 5.30 7.56
N ALA A 180 -6.63 5.87 7.09
CA ALA A 180 -6.85 7.31 7.13
C ALA A 180 -6.85 7.84 8.57
N PHE A 181 -7.63 7.21 9.46
CA PHE A 181 -7.64 7.58 10.88
C PHE A 181 -6.28 7.38 11.54
N ALA A 182 -5.60 6.25 11.27
CA ALA A 182 -4.27 5.98 11.83
C ALA A 182 -3.25 7.07 11.47
N ASN A 183 -3.26 7.56 10.23
CA ASN A 183 -2.37 8.64 9.81
C ASN A 183 -2.69 9.97 10.51
N VAL A 184 -3.96 10.30 10.69
CA VAL A 184 -4.37 11.50 11.43
C VAL A 184 -3.91 11.42 12.88
N PHE A 185 -4.17 10.29 13.55
CA PHE A 185 -3.70 10.10 14.93
C PHE A 185 -2.17 10.12 15.03
N LYS A 186 -1.44 9.51 14.09
CA LYS A 186 0.04 9.56 14.07
C LYS A 186 0.54 11.00 13.92
N ALA A 187 -0.07 11.80 13.05
CA ALA A 187 0.30 13.20 12.87
C ALA A 187 0.03 14.04 14.14
N LEU A 188 -1.12 13.84 14.78
CA LEU A 188 -1.48 14.53 16.01
C LEU A 188 -0.57 14.12 17.18
N SER A 189 -0.34 12.82 17.37
CA SER A 189 0.54 12.31 18.42
C SER A 189 1.97 12.79 18.26
N GLY A 190 2.49 12.84 17.02
CA GLY A 190 3.82 13.40 16.75
C GLY A 190 3.94 14.88 17.12
N THR A 191 2.88 15.65 16.86
CA THR A 191 2.83 17.08 17.22
C THR A 191 2.74 17.27 18.74
N LEU A 192 1.92 16.46 19.43
CA LEU A 192 1.81 16.48 20.89
C LEU A 192 3.14 16.14 21.56
N LEU A 193 3.84 15.10 21.09
CA LEU A 193 5.16 14.70 21.60
C LEU A 193 6.27 15.73 21.35
N MET A 194 6.09 16.65 20.41
CA MET A 194 7.05 17.74 20.19
C MET A 194 6.82 18.94 21.10
N ILE A 195 5.60 19.10 21.64
CA ILE A 195 5.23 20.22 22.50
C ILE A 195 5.54 19.94 23.98
N PHE A 196 5.53 18.66 24.39
CA PHE A 196 5.88 18.19 25.73
C PHE A 196 7.29 17.59 25.76
#